data_AF-A0AAU9MDQ4-F1
#
_entry.id   AF-A0AAU9MDQ4-F1
#
_cell.length_a   1.000
_cell.length_b   1.000
_cell.length_c   1.000
_cell.angle_alpha   90.00
_cell.angle_beta   90.00
_cell.angle_gamma   90.00
#
_symmetry.space_group_name_H-M   'P 1'
#
loop_
_entity.id
_entity.type
_entity.pdbx_description
1 polymer ?
#
loop_
_entity_poly.entity_id
_entity_poly.type
_entity_poly.pdbx_seq_one_letter_code
_entity_poly.pdbx_strand_id
1 'polypeptide(L)'
;MKKILKNPTPAVEDAITKSKKRTRKVSQSKPQPAFTIGDIEDFQFKEDEVKEIRASLLKWYAVNRRDLPWRRINDSDDEDKDRKAYAVWVSEIMLQQTRVQTVVNYFNRWMEKWPTVHHLAQASISDVILVLELQIFCFFKTECFYFYFLQLPSTL
;
A
#
# COMPACT_ATOMS: atom_id res chain seq x y z
N MET A 1 8.58 -37.07 38.20
CA MET A 1 8.00 -36.40 37.01
C MET A 1 9.07 -35.51 36.39
N LYS A 2 9.42 -35.80 35.12
CA LYS A 2 10.27 -35.05 34.14
C LYS A 2 11.54 -34.36 34.68
N LYS A 3 12.67 -35.07 34.86
CA LYS A 3 13.82 -35.22 33.91
C LYS A 3 14.16 -33.94 33.13
N ILE A 4 15.03 -33.10 33.69
CA ILE A 4 15.86 -32.13 32.96
C ILE A 4 16.99 -32.94 32.33
N LEU A 5 16.89 -33.21 31.03
CA LEU A 5 17.95 -33.81 30.24
C LEU A 5 18.95 -32.71 29.85
N LYS A 6 20.16 -32.82 30.41
CA LYS A 6 21.33 -32.08 29.98
C LYS A 6 22.02 -32.83 28.82
N ASN A 7 22.46 -32.02 27.85
CA ASN A 7 23.59 -32.21 26.93
C ASN A 7 23.36 -33.07 25.67
N PRO A 8 24.19 -32.94 24.60
CA PRO A 8 25.29 -31.99 24.37
C PRO A 8 25.27 -31.29 22.99
N THR A 9 25.97 -30.15 22.88
CA THR A 9 26.53 -29.65 21.61
C THR A 9 27.61 -30.63 21.14
N PRO A 10 27.59 -31.15 19.91
CA PRO A 10 28.75 -31.83 19.37
C PRO A 10 29.72 -30.79 18.81
N ALA A 11 30.83 -30.61 19.52
CA ALA A 11 32.09 -30.21 18.90
C ALA A 11 32.52 -31.34 17.94
N VAL A 12 32.90 -31.00 16.72
CA VAL A 12 33.66 -31.88 15.84
C VAL A 12 34.91 -31.12 15.42
N GLU A 13 36.02 -31.50 16.03
CA GLU A 13 37.38 -31.18 15.63
C GLU A 13 37.76 -31.94 14.34
N ASP A 14 38.59 -31.26 13.56
CA ASP A 14 39.73 -31.76 12.79
C ASP A 14 39.59 -33.00 11.90
N ALA A 15 39.52 -32.73 10.59
CA ALA A 15 40.07 -33.64 9.59
C ALA A 15 40.71 -32.84 8.44
N ILE A 16 42.03 -32.61 8.56
CA ILE A 16 42.90 -32.25 7.45
C ILE A 16 42.97 -33.46 6.51
N THR A 17 42.31 -33.39 5.36
CA THR A 17 42.51 -34.35 4.27
C THR A 17 42.96 -33.66 2.99
N LYS A 18 44.29 -33.62 2.83
CA LYS A 18 45.09 -33.74 1.60
C LYS A 18 44.51 -33.10 0.32
N SER A 19 45.07 -31.95 0.01
CA SER A 19 45.03 -31.30 -1.31
C SER A 19 45.45 -32.29 -2.42
N LYS A 20 44.48 -32.70 -3.25
CA LYS A 20 44.74 -33.39 -4.53
C LYS A 20 44.53 -32.36 -5.63
N LYS A 21 45.64 -31.84 -6.16
CA LYS A 21 45.71 -30.98 -7.35
C LYS A 21 45.06 -31.72 -8.52
N ARG A 22 43.79 -31.43 -8.79
CA ARG A 22 43.05 -32.00 -9.93
C ARG A 22 42.79 -30.88 -10.91
N THR A 23 43.64 -30.82 -11.94
CA THR A 23 43.51 -29.93 -13.09
C THR A 23 42.14 -30.15 -13.73
N ARG A 24 41.20 -29.21 -13.54
CA ARG A 24 39.92 -29.23 -14.24
C ARG A 24 40.17 -28.72 -15.66
N LYS A 25 40.13 -29.65 -16.60
CA LYS A 25 40.00 -29.41 -18.04
C LYS A 25 38.82 -28.46 -18.25
N VAL A 26 39.06 -27.26 -18.76
CA VAL A 26 38.01 -26.32 -19.15
C VAL A 26 37.22 -26.98 -20.26
N SER A 27 36.04 -27.51 -19.92
CA SER A 27 35.02 -27.83 -20.90
C SER A 27 34.36 -26.51 -21.26
N GLN A 28 34.36 -26.17 -22.54
CA GLN A 28 33.67 -25.01 -23.08
C GLN A 28 32.18 -25.17 -22.79
N SER A 29 31.68 -24.55 -21.73
CA SER A 29 30.24 -24.38 -21.54
C SER A 29 29.77 -23.30 -22.50
N LYS A 30 28.89 -23.71 -23.41
CA LYS A 30 28.08 -22.87 -24.31
C LYS A 30 27.70 -21.54 -23.63
N PRO A 31 27.80 -20.38 -24.32
CA PRO A 31 27.44 -19.09 -23.73
C PRO A 31 26.04 -19.18 -23.16
N GLN A 32 25.90 -18.93 -21.86
CA GLN A 32 24.58 -18.67 -21.29
C GLN A 32 24.05 -17.43 -22.01
N PRO A 33 22.81 -17.46 -22.55
CA PRO A 33 22.24 -16.25 -23.09
C PRO A 33 22.29 -15.22 -21.96
N ALA A 34 22.86 -14.06 -22.28
CA ALA A 34 22.82 -12.91 -21.39
C ALA A 34 21.39 -12.79 -20.89
N PHE A 35 21.21 -12.69 -19.57
CA PHE A 35 19.92 -12.35 -18.99
C PHE A 35 19.58 -10.96 -19.51
N THR A 36 18.95 -10.92 -20.68
CA THR A 36 18.19 -9.78 -21.15
C THR A 36 17.11 -9.68 -20.10
N ILE A 37 17.24 -8.72 -19.18
CA ILE A 37 16.09 -8.18 -18.48
C ILE A 37 15.16 -7.83 -19.64
N GLY A 38 14.17 -8.68 -19.91
CA GLY A 38 13.18 -8.41 -20.93
C GLY A 38 12.63 -7.04 -20.63
N ASP A 39 12.59 -6.18 -21.65
CA ASP A 39 11.95 -4.89 -21.51
C ASP A 39 10.53 -5.12 -20.97
N ILE A 40 9.98 -4.17 -20.21
CA ILE A 40 8.69 -4.34 -19.50
C ILE A 40 7.54 -4.81 -20.41
N GLU A 41 7.74 -4.69 -21.73
CA GLU A 41 6.87 -5.07 -22.84
C GLU A 41 6.81 -6.59 -23.11
N ASP A 42 7.74 -7.39 -22.58
CA ASP A 42 7.78 -8.85 -22.77
C ASP A 42 6.84 -9.64 -21.83
N PHE A 43 6.24 -8.98 -20.83
CA PHE A 43 5.23 -9.58 -19.95
C PHE A 43 3.84 -9.61 -20.62
N GLN A 44 3.74 -10.23 -21.79
CA GLN A 44 2.43 -10.51 -22.39
C GLN A 44 1.76 -11.67 -21.66
N PHE A 45 0.84 -11.33 -20.75
CA PHE A 45 -0.09 -12.30 -20.17
C PHE A 45 -0.94 -12.94 -21.27
N LYS A 46 -1.18 -14.25 -21.17
CA LYS A 46 -2.13 -14.92 -22.07
C LYS A 46 -3.55 -14.48 -21.72
N GLU A 47 -4.45 -14.42 -22.71
CA GLU A 47 -5.84 -14.01 -22.51
C GLU A 47 -6.55 -14.86 -21.42
N ASP A 48 -6.27 -16.16 -21.37
CA ASP A 48 -6.84 -17.06 -20.37
C ASP A 48 -6.31 -16.78 -18.96
N GLU A 49 -5.04 -16.41 -18.85
CA GLU A 49 -4.39 -16.04 -17.59
C GLU A 49 -4.96 -14.71 -17.06
N VAL A 50 -5.19 -13.72 -17.92
CA VAL A 50 -5.84 -12.46 -17.55
C VAL A 50 -7.25 -12.70 -17.01
N LYS A 51 -8.02 -13.59 -17.63
CA LYS A 51 -9.36 -13.95 -17.16
C LYS A 51 -9.32 -14.62 -15.79
N GLU A 52 -8.38 -15.53 -15.57
CA GLU A 52 -8.22 -16.23 -14.30
C GLU A 52 -7.80 -15.28 -13.17
N ILE A 53 -6.85 -14.37 -13.44
CA ILE A 53 -6.43 -13.34 -12.49
C ILE A 53 -7.61 -12.43 -12.13
N ARG A 54 -8.37 -11.96 -13.14
CA ARG A 54 -9.54 -11.11 -12.92
C ARG A 54 -10.60 -11.80 -12.07
N ALA A 55 -10.93 -13.05 -12.39
CA ALA A 55 -11.92 -13.82 -11.62
C ALA A 55 -11.46 -14.04 -10.18
N SER A 56 -10.19 -14.40 -9.98
CA SER A 56 -9.59 -14.62 -8.67
C SER A 56 -9.56 -13.33 -7.83
N LEU A 57 -9.17 -12.21 -8.45
CA LEU A 57 -9.13 -10.90 -7.79
C LEU A 57 -10.53 -10.42 -7.40
N LEU A 58 -11.52 -10.56 -8.28
CA LEU A 58 -12.90 -10.19 -7.98
C LEU A 58 -13.49 -11.07 -6.87
N LYS A 59 -13.20 -12.37 -6.86
CA LYS A 59 -13.63 -13.29 -5.80
C LYS A 59 -13.03 -12.90 -4.45
N TRP A 60 -11.73 -12.61 -4.41
CA TRP A 60 -11.08 -12.13 -3.19
C TRP A 60 -11.64 -10.77 -2.74
N TYR A 61 -11.84 -9.85 -3.68
CA TYR A 61 -12.36 -8.51 -3.42
C TYR A 61 -13.78 -8.56 -2.83
N ALA A 62 -14.65 -9.45 -3.31
CA ALA A 62 -15.99 -9.63 -2.77
C ALA A 62 -16.01 -9.98 -1.28
N VAL A 63 -15.01 -10.74 -0.80
CA VAL A 63 -14.91 -11.18 0.60
C VAL A 63 -14.11 -10.19 1.46
N ASN A 64 -13.07 -9.56 0.90
CA ASN A 64 -12.09 -8.77 1.68
C ASN A 64 -12.23 -7.25 1.50
N ARG A 65 -13.20 -6.78 0.71
CA ARG A 65 -13.45 -5.34 0.54
C ARG A 65 -13.71 -4.68 1.89
N ARG A 66 -13.00 -3.58 2.17
CA ARG A 66 -13.25 -2.77 3.36
C ARG A 66 -14.52 -1.95 3.16
N ASP A 67 -15.30 -1.83 4.22
CA ASP A 67 -16.45 -0.93 4.25
C ASP A 67 -15.97 0.52 4.39
N LEU A 68 -16.26 1.33 3.37
CA LEU A 68 -15.86 2.74 3.29
C LEU A 68 -17.07 3.57 2.85
N PRO A 69 -17.28 4.77 3.42
CA PRO A 69 -18.50 5.54 3.20
C PRO A 69 -18.72 5.91 1.73
N TRP A 70 -17.67 6.29 1.01
CA TRP A 70 -17.77 6.58 -0.44
C TRP A 70 -18.10 5.34 -1.27
N ARG A 71 -17.72 4.12 -0.85
CA ARG A 71 -18.14 2.87 -1.52
C ARG A 71 -19.62 2.57 -1.29
N ARG A 72 -20.14 2.84 -0.10
CA ARG A 72 -21.57 2.65 0.20
C ARG A 72 -22.45 3.58 -0.64
N ILE A 73 -22.02 4.83 -0.82
CA ILE A 73 -22.75 5.80 -1.67
C ILE A 73 -22.78 5.30 -3.13
N ASN A 74 -21.67 4.75 -3.64
CA ASN A 74 -21.64 4.19 -4.99
C ASN A 74 -22.54 2.96 -5.17
N ASP A 75 -22.54 2.08 -4.17
CA ASP A 75 -23.30 0.82 -4.21
C ASP A 75 -24.80 1.02 -3.92
N SER A 76 -25.20 2.20 -3.43
CA SER A 76 -26.63 2.51 -3.21
C SER A 76 -27.41 2.53 -4.52
N ASP A 77 -28.65 2.03 -4.52
CA ASP A 77 -29.52 2.00 -5.71
C ASP A 77 -30.11 3.39 -6.08
N ASP A 78 -29.65 4.47 -5.44
CA ASP A 78 -30.12 5.82 -5.71
C ASP A 78 -29.90 6.20 -7.19
N GLU A 79 -30.91 6.76 -7.84
CA GLU A 79 -30.87 7.12 -9.27
C GLU A 79 -29.91 8.29 -9.58
N ASP A 80 -29.48 9.03 -8.56
CA ASP A 80 -28.63 10.21 -8.71
C ASP A 80 -27.16 9.83 -8.98
N LYS A 81 -26.86 9.58 -10.26
CA LYS A 81 -25.50 9.29 -10.77
C LYS A 81 -24.53 10.45 -10.55
N ASP A 82 -25.01 11.69 -10.60
CA ASP A 82 -24.17 12.87 -10.47
C ASP A 82 -23.64 13.01 -9.04
N ARG A 83 -24.50 12.76 -8.05
CA ARG A 83 -24.08 12.71 -6.64
C ARG A 83 -23.08 11.58 -6.38
N LYS A 84 -23.25 10.41 -7.00
CA LYS A 84 -22.29 9.30 -6.89
C LYS A 84 -20.94 9.69 -7.48
N ALA A 85 -20.91 10.21 -8.70
CA ALA A 85 -19.68 10.66 -9.35
C ALA A 85 -18.96 11.73 -8.51
N TYR A 86 -19.71 12.68 -7.94
CA TYR A 86 -19.18 13.69 -7.04
C TYR A 86 -18.57 13.07 -5.76
N ALA A 87 -19.27 12.14 -5.10
CA ALA A 87 -18.76 11.45 -3.92
C ALA A 87 -17.46 10.69 -4.18
N VAL A 88 -17.35 9.98 -5.33
CA VAL A 88 -16.10 9.31 -5.73
C VAL A 88 -15.00 10.34 -5.94
N TRP A 89 -15.25 11.37 -6.72
CA TRP A 89 -14.27 12.39 -7.04
C TRP A 89 -13.70 13.05 -5.78
N VAL A 90 -14.57 13.46 -4.85
CA VAL A 90 -14.14 14.02 -3.56
C VAL A 90 -13.28 13.02 -2.79
N SER A 91 -13.70 11.75 -2.70
CA SER A 91 -12.94 10.74 -1.97
C SER A 91 -11.54 10.51 -2.54
N GLU A 92 -11.39 10.54 -3.87
CA GLU A 92 -10.10 10.34 -4.54
C GLU A 92 -9.16 11.53 -4.31
N ILE A 93 -9.65 12.76 -4.46
CA ILE A 93 -8.84 13.96 -4.19
C ILE A 93 -8.35 13.97 -2.73
N MET A 94 -9.20 13.56 -1.79
CA MET A 94 -8.85 13.48 -0.38
C MET A 94 -7.85 12.34 -0.07
N LEU A 95 -7.94 11.22 -0.78
CA LEU A 95 -7.07 10.04 -0.60
C LEU A 95 -5.67 10.21 -1.19
N GLN A 96 -5.49 11.10 -2.17
CA GLN A 96 -4.16 11.39 -2.75
C GLN A 96 -3.15 11.90 -1.71
N GLN A 97 -3.63 12.60 -0.68
CA GLN A 97 -2.77 13.30 0.29
C GLN A 97 -2.74 12.65 1.68
N THR A 98 -3.63 11.70 1.98
CA THR A 98 -3.84 11.24 3.37
C THR A 98 -4.16 9.75 3.52
N ARG A 99 -4.07 9.25 4.76
CA ARG A 99 -4.41 7.86 5.11
C ARG A 99 -5.94 7.67 5.19
N VAL A 100 -6.38 6.46 4.82
CA VAL A 100 -7.81 6.05 4.77
C VAL A 100 -8.55 6.26 6.11
N GLN A 101 -7.92 6.01 7.26
CA GLN A 101 -8.59 6.14 8.56
C GLN A 101 -9.00 7.59 8.85
N THR A 102 -8.15 8.55 8.49
CA THR A 102 -8.39 9.97 8.73
C THR A 102 -9.48 10.50 7.81
N VAL A 103 -9.43 10.12 6.53
CA VAL A 103 -10.34 10.66 5.50
C VAL A 103 -11.80 10.29 5.71
N VAL A 104 -12.10 9.16 6.36
CA VAL A 104 -13.48 8.73 6.63
C VAL A 104 -14.28 9.81 7.38
N ASN A 105 -13.67 10.41 8.41
CA ASN A 105 -14.35 11.42 9.22
C ASN A 105 -14.53 12.74 8.45
N TYR A 106 -13.52 13.16 7.69
CA TYR A 106 -13.59 14.37 6.89
C TYR A 106 -14.58 14.24 5.74
N PHE A 107 -14.58 13.10 5.06
CA PHE A 107 -15.52 12.79 3.99
C PHE A 107 -16.97 12.85 4.47
N ASN A 108 -17.28 12.27 5.64
CA ASN A 108 -18.63 12.33 6.20
C ASN A 108 -19.09 13.77 6.45
N ARG A 109 -18.23 14.59 7.09
CA ARG A 109 -18.52 16.02 7.35
C ARG A 109 -18.63 16.83 6.06
N TRP A 110 -17.83 16.50 5.05
CA TRP A 110 -17.86 17.13 3.74
C TRP A 110 -19.19 16.85 3.04
N MET A 111 -19.60 15.58 2.95
CA MET A 111 -20.83 15.18 2.29
C MET A 111 -22.09 15.66 3.02
N GLU A 112 -22.00 15.90 4.34
CA GLU A 112 -23.07 16.53 5.12
C GLU A 112 -23.21 18.03 4.78
N LYS A 113 -22.09 18.75 4.60
CA LYS A 113 -22.09 20.19 4.31
C LYS A 113 -22.35 20.51 2.83
N TRP A 114 -21.76 19.72 1.93
CA TRP A 114 -21.83 19.89 0.48
C TRP A 114 -22.13 18.54 -0.18
N PRO A 115 -23.40 18.13 -0.25
CA PRO A 115 -23.77 16.84 -0.80
C PRO A 115 -23.64 16.76 -2.33
N THR A 116 -23.71 17.89 -3.03
CA THR A 116 -23.61 17.96 -4.50
C THR A 116 -22.62 19.04 -4.96
N VAL A 117 -22.15 18.91 -6.21
CA VAL A 117 -21.25 19.88 -6.83
C VAL A 117 -21.81 21.30 -6.83
N HIS A 118 -23.13 21.47 -6.93
CA HIS A 118 -23.77 22.78 -6.90
C HIS A 118 -23.63 23.46 -5.52
N HIS A 119 -23.73 22.70 -4.44
CA HIS A 119 -23.52 23.23 -3.08
C HIS A 119 -22.06 23.65 -2.88
N LEU A 120 -21.13 22.88 -3.44
CA LEU A 120 -19.70 23.24 -3.42
C LEU A 120 -19.43 24.51 -4.24
N ALA A 121 -20.05 24.66 -5.41
CA ALA A 121 -19.89 25.82 -6.27
C ALA A 121 -20.42 27.12 -5.64
N GLN A 122 -21.38 27.02 -4.71
CA GLN A 122 -21.91 28.14 -3.94
C GLN A 122 -21.09 28.44 -2.68
N ALA A 123 -20.17 27.55 -2.28
CA ALA A 123 -19.35 27.72 -1.09
C ALA A 123 -18.29 28.80 -1.30
N SER A 124 -17.95 29.52 -0.23
CA SER A 124 -16.80 30.42 -0.29
C SER A 124 -15.51 29.62 -0.37
N ILE A 125 -14.51 30.13 -1.09
CA ILE A 125 -13.21 29.46 -1.18
C ILE A 125 -12.56 29.30 0.19
N SER A 126 -12.76 30.26 1.09
CA SER A 126 -12.28 30.21 2.47
C SER A 126 -12.88 29.04 3.26
N ASP A 127 -14.18 28.76 3.08
CA ASP A 127 -14.84 27.62 3.73
C ASP A 127 -14.28 26.28 3.21
N VAL A 128 -14.09 26.18 1.90
CA VAL A 128 -13.55 24.98 1.25
C VAL A 128 -12.13 24.70 1.71
N ILE A 129 -11.28 25.73 1.70
CA ILE A 129 -9.91 25.66 2.19
C ILE A 129 -9.89 25.27 3.66
N LEU A 130 -10.73 25.86 4.52
CA LEU A 130 -10.73 25.51 5.94
C LEU A 130 -11.08 24.03 6.20
N VAL A 131 -11.99 23.46 5.42
CA VAL A 131 -12.36 22.04 5.56
C VAL A 131 -11.26 21.12 5.01
N LEU A 132 -10.58 21.51 3.92
CA LEU A 132 -9.52 20.72 3.28
C LEU A 132 -8.14 20.89 3.95
N GLU A 133 -7.78 22.08 4.41
CA GLU A 133 -6.50 22.38 5.07
C GLU A 133 -6.36 21.66 6.40
N LEU A 134 -7.45 21.52 7.17
CA LEU A 134 -7.42 20.73 8.41
C LEU A 134 -7.02 19.27 8.13
N GLN A 135 -7.29 18.75 6.94
CA GLN A 135 -6.94 17.40 6.53
C GLN A 135 -5.47 17.30 6.07
N ILE A 136 -4.98 18.26 5.28
CA ILE A 136 -3.58 18.28 4.79
C ILE A 136 -2.59 18.56 5.93
N PHE A 137 -2.90 19.50 6.83
CA PHE A 137 -2.02 19.82 7.95
C PHE A 137 -1.90 18.68 8.96
N CYS A 138 -2.94 17.86 9.14
CA CYS A 138 -2.90 16.73 10.06
C CYS A 138 -1.86 15.68 9.60
N PHE A 139 -1.73 15.45 8.28
CA PHE A 139 -0.72 14.54 7.72
C PHE A 139 0.72 15.01 8.01
N PHE A 140 0.99 16.32 7.93
CA PHE A 140 2.30 16.87 8.28
C PHE A 140 2.54 16.95 9.80
N LYS A 141 1.50 17.16 10.63
CA LYS A 141 1.69 17.38 12.08
C LYS A 141 1.86 16.10 12.88
N THR A 142 1.22 14.98 12.54
CA THR A 142 1.33 13.77 13.36
C THR A 142 2.66 13.01 13.22
N GLU A 143 3.37 13.13 12.10
CA GLU A 143 4.70 12.51 11.93
C GLU A 143 5.85 13.51 12.26
N CYS A 144 5.68 14.82 12.03
CA CYS A 144 6.76 15.78 12.31
C CYS A 144 6.86 16.24 13.78
N PHE A 145 5.79 16.21 14.58
CA PHE A 145 5.86 16.67 15.97
C PHE A 145 6.64 15.71 16.89
N TYR A 146 6.67 14.41 16.57
CA TYR A 146 7.49 13.44 17.29
C TYR A 146 8.99 13.54 16.96
N PHE A 147 9.35 14.05 15.78
CA PHE A 147 10.75 14.23 15.39
C PHE A 147 11.33 15.58 15.84
N TYR A 148 10.52 16.64 15.90
CA TYR A 148 10.99 17.96 16.36
C TYR A 148 11.16 18.06 17.89
N PHE A 149 10.49 17.21 18.68
CA PHE A 149 10.59 17.25 20.15
C PHE A 149 11.73 16.39 20.73
N LEU A 150 12.42 15.57 19.91
CA LEU A 150 13.59 14.77 20.31
C LEU A 150 14.94 15.36 19.87
N GLN A 151 14.93 16.56 19.26
CA GLN A 151 16.13 17.31 18.85
C GLN A 151 16.12 18.73 19.43
N LEU A 152 15.75 18.88 20.70
CA LEU A 152 16.05 20.10 21.46
C LEU A 152 17.23 19.79 22.39
N PRO A 153 18.42 20.39 22.17
CA PRO A 153 19.51 20.26 23.12
C PRO A 153 19.09 20.93 24.43
N SER A 154 19.17 20.17 25.50
CA SER A 154 19.07 20.65 26.87
C SER A 154 20.20 21.65 27.13
N THR A 155 19.92 22.93 26.98
CA THR A 155 20.76 23.99 27.54
C THR A 155 19.94 24.78 28.56
N LEU A 156 19.98 24.26 29.79
CA LEU A 156 20.01 25.06 31.02
C LEU A 156 21.21 24.54 31.83
#